data_AF-A0A1I7TPN8-F1
#
_entry.id   AF-A0A1I7TPN8-F1
#
_cell.length_a   1.000
_cell.length_b   1.000
_cell.length_c   1.000
_cell.angle_alpha   90.00
_cell.angle_beta   90.00
_cell.angle_gamma   90.00
#
_symmetry.space_group_name_H-M   'P 1'
#
loop_
_entity.id
_entity.type
_entity.pdbx_description
1 polymer ?
#
loop_
_entity_poly.entity_id
_entity_poly.type
_entity_poly.pdbx_seq_one_letter_code
_entity_poly.pdbx_strand_id
1 'polypeptide(L)'
;MIESRTVGGVTFNTCEKFQKGALSLSEFYCDFSRMEYGAAVISKHFQFLFHGPLSISLNPSVLDDLPSLFVFPEIRKCERLEIEGGEAMGELNMKTIFDQVKIQKKLTIRRPTPSDYVIQQAFEVEELFLRTSTWMTRDHLFRLLNCRISHLNYTRFESEDIEEFAKKWMDSRDSRIERMRIEWNSDEEFQFKGITVKEWDSRIRESEYIYEEKNTVRRVNCSRGVDLERDDGQLATVVLEETRDGIFLWFLVWNERFPEKKRLEQLPIQLAPFYRNLEKINKEWPDASSMERLLSRSDLSYLEFMDTLKIYRNIERENQEPRSIGVRCRKEIFEKMSAVINL
;
A
#
# COMPACT_ATOMS: atom_id res chain seq x y z
N MET A 1 29.84 2.41 -1.37
CA MET A 1 30.94 3.13 -2.04
C MET A 1 30.45 4.54 -2.24
N ILE A 2 31.11 5.52 -1.63
CA ILE A 2 30.77 6.94 -1.81
C ILE A 2 31.33 7.36 -3.16
N GLU A 3 30.46 7.81 -4.05
CA GLU A 3 30.82 8.25 -5.41
C GLU A 3 30.38 9.70 -5.61
N SER A 4 31.11 10.44 -6.44
CA SER A 4 30.65 11.72 -6.95
C SER A 4 29.75 11.49 -8.17
N ARG A 5 28.62 12.20 -8.26
CA ARG A 5 27.70 12.12 -9.40
C ARG A 5 27.34 13.51 -9.89
N THR A 6 27.29 13.68 -11.21
CA THR A 6 26.84 14.93 -11.84
C THR A 6 25.45 14.75 -12.43
N VAL A 7 24.50 15.57 -12.00
CA VAL A 7 23.11 15.59 -12.49
C VAL A 7 22.77 17.01 -12.88
N GLY A 8 22.31 17.22 -14.11
CA GLY A 8 21.88 18.55 -14.58
C GLY A 8 22.97 19.64 -14.47
N GLY A 9 24.25 19.27 -14.57
CA GLY A 9 25.38 20.20 -14.43
C GLY A 9 25.78 20.51 -12.98
N VAL A 10 25.17 19.86 -11.98
CA VAL A 10 25.51 19.98 -10.56
C VAL A 10 26.18 18.70 -10.08
N THR A 11 27.29 18.86 -9.37
CA THR A 11 28.07 17.75 -8.80
C THR A 11 27.68 17.52 -7.34
N PHE A 12 27.18 16.32 -7.07
CA PHE A 12 26.89 15.80 -5.74
C PHE A 12 28.11 14.98 -5.28
N ASN A 13 28.89 15.55 -4.36
CA ASN A 13 30.20 15.01 -3.99
C ASN A 13 30.12 13.70 -3.19
N THR A 14 29.01 13.51 -2.48
CA THR A 14 28.78 12.34 -1.64
C THR A 14 27.46 11.71 -2.09
N CYS A 15 27.55 10.67 -2.91
CA CYS A 15 26.42 9.84 -3.29
C CYS A 15 26.66 8.40 -2.88
N GLU A 16 25.71 7.82 -2.15
CA GLU A 16 25.70 6.40 -1.81
C GLU A 16 24.56 5.69 -2.55
N LYS A 17 24.92 4.68 -3.33
CA LYS A 17 23.94 3.77 -3.92
C LYS A 17 23.62 2.67 -2.91
N PHE A 18 22.33 2.51 -2.62
CA PHE A 18 21.81 1.42 -1.83
C PHE A 18 20.91 0.52 -2.69
N GLN A 19 21.04 -0.79 -2.52
CA GLN A 19 20.21 -1.77 -3.21
C GLN A 19 19.98 -2.97 -2.28
N LYS A 20 18.74 -3.14 -1.82
CA LYS A 20 18.34 -4.25 -0.94
C LYS A 20 18.06 -5.53 -1.75
N GLY A 21 19.12 -6.11 -2.31
CA GLY A 21 19.05 -7.34 -3.10
C GLY A 21 18.76 -7.12 -4.59
N ALA A 22 18.96 -8.17 -5.40
CA ALA A 22 19.03 -8.08 -6.86
C ALA A 22 17.76 -7.57 -7.56
N LEU A 23 16.59 -7.67 -6.90
CA LEU A 23 15.29 -7.28 -7.46
C LEU A 23 14.73 -5.97 -6.87
N SER A 24 15.48 -5.30 -6.00
CA SER A 24 15.06 -4.02 -5.41
C SER A 24 15.41 -2.84 -6.31
N LEU A 25 14.59 -1.78 -6.23
CA LEU A 25 14.91 -0.49 -6.82
C LEU A 25 16.24 0.03 -6.23
N SER A 26 17.04 0.66 -7.08
CA SER A 26 18.25 1.35 -6.61
C SER A 26 17.84 2.65 -5.94
N GLU A 27 18.27 2.82 -4.70
CA GLU A 27 18.14 4.06 -3.94
C GLU A 27 19.46 4.81 -4.01
N PHE A 28 19.39 6.14 -4.14
CA PHE A 28 20.57 7.00 -4.15
C PHE A 28 20.42 8.05 -3.07
N TYR A 29 21.37 8.06 -2.13
CA TYR A 29 21.44 9.02 -1.05
C TYR A 29 22.51 10.03 -1.39
N CYS A 30 22.12 11.28 -1.59
CA CYS A 30 23.01 12.36 -2.00
C CYS A 30 23.06 13.42 -0.91
N ASP A 31 24.26 13.75 -0.44
CA ASP A 31 24.48 14.89 0.44
C ASP A 31 24.88 16.13 -0.38
N PHE A 32 24.22 17.26 -0.10
CA PHE A 32 24.41 18.51 -0.81
C PHE A 32 24.01 19.70 0.05
N SER A 33 24.92 20.65 0.22
CA SER A 33 24.77 21.77 1.17
C SER A 33 23.62 22.73 0.88
N ARG A 34 23.12 22.78 -0.37
CA ARG A 34 21.94 23.57 -0.75
C ARG A 34 20.82 22.63 -1.17
N MET A 35 20.22 21.95 -0.19
CA MET A 35 19.29 20.83 -0.40
C MET A 35 18.14 21.19 -1.35
N GLU A 36 17.56 22.38 -1.24
CA GLU A 36 16.44 22.83 -2.08
C GLU A 36 16.84 22.95 -3.55
N TYR A 37 18.02 23.53 -3.81
CA TYR A 37 18.57 23.63 -5.17
C TYR A 37 18.94 22.25 -5.72
N GLY A 38 19.55 21.39 -4.90
CA GLY A 38 19.89 20.02 -5.29
C GLY A 38 18.64 19.20 -5.65
N ALA A 39 17.60 19.25 -4.81
CA ALA A 39 16.33 18.58 -5.02
C ALA A 39 15.65 19.05 -6.32
N ALA A 40 15.70 20.35 -6.62
CA ALA A 40 15.17 20.89 -7.86
C ALA A 40 15.90 20.39 -9.11
N VAL A 41 17.24 20.38 -9.08
CA VAL A 41 18.06 19.89 -10.19
C VAL A 41 17.80 18.41 -10.46
N ILE A 42 17.71 17.60 -9.40
CA ILE A 42 17.36 16.18 -9.50
C ILE A 42 15.94 16.03 -10.05
N SER A 43 14.95 16.76 -9.50
CA SER A 43 13.56 16.71 -9.94
C SER A 43 13.41 17.02 -11.42
N LYS A 44 14.08 18.08 -11.89
CA LYS A 44 14.10 18.48 -13.30
C LYS A 44 14.73 17.41 -14.19
N HIS A 45 15.84 16.82 -13.76
CA HIS A 45 16.49 15.75 -14.53
C HIS A 45 15.62 14.50 -14.60
N PHE A 46 14.96 14.12 -13.50
CA PHE A 46 14.05 12.99 -13.48
C PHE A 46 12.83 13.21 -14.38
N GLN A 47 12.23 14.40 -14.37
CA GLN A 47 11.11 14.72 -15.25
C GLN A 47 11.51 14.78 -16.73
N PHE A 48 12.77 15.11 -17.03
CA PHE A 48 13.31 15.03 -18.39
C PHE A 48 13.42 13.58 -18.88
N LEU A 49 13.82 12.64 -18.01
CA LEU A 49 13.96 11.22 -18.35
C LEU A 49 12.62 10.47 -18.32
N PHE A 50 11.81 10.75 -17.31
CA PHE A 50 10.54 10.09 -17.03
C PHE A 50 9.42 11.12 -17.11
N HIS A 51 8.65 11.05 -18.20
CA HIS A 51 7.54 11.95 -18.41
C HIS A 51 6.46 11.73 -17.34
N GLY A 52 6.21 12.75 -16.53
CA GLY A 52 5.12 12.72 -15.56
C GLY A 52 5.41 13.49 -14.27
N PRO A 53 4.39 13.64 -13.42
CA PRO A 53 4.53 14.17 -12.07
C PRO A 53 5.43 13.25 -11.20
N LEU A 54 6.16 13.85 -10.26
CA LEU A 54 7.02 13.09 -9.34
C LEU A 54 6.24 12.59 -8.13
N SER A 55 6.72 11.50 -7.51
CA SER A 55 6.36 11.17 -6.13
C SER A 55 7.37 11.83 -5.20
N ILE A 56 6.90 12.71 -4.32
CA ILE A 56 7.75 13.56 -3.47
C ILE A 56 7.53 13.17 -2.01
N SER A 57 8.62 12.84 -1.32
CA SER A 57 8.64 12.78 0.15
C SER A 57 9.45 13.95 0.68
N LEU A 58 8.88 14.65 1.66
CA LEU A 58 9.40 15.91 2.20
C LEU A 58 9.44 15.83 3.73
N ASN A 59 10.59 16.13 4.32
CA ASN A 59 10.69 16.45 5.73
C ASN A 59 10.99 17.95 5.89
N PRO A 60 10.00 18.80 6.22
CA PRO A 60 10.22 20.23 6.32
C PRO A 60 11.21 20.65 7.41
N SER A 61 11.44 19.82 8.43
CA SER A 61 12.38 20.13 9.53
C SER A 61 13.85 20.13 9.09
N VAL A 62 14.19 19.55 7.93
CA VAL A 62 15.57 19.51 7.43
C VAL A 62 15.87 20.59 6.38
N LEU A 63 14.87 21.37 5.99
CA LEU A 63 15.04 22.44 5.01
C LEU A 63 15.34 23.76 5.71
N ASP A 64 16.26 24.53 5.15
CA ASP A 64 16.61 25.85 5.65
C ASP A 64 15.57 26.89 5.19
N ASP A 65 15.07 26.75 3.95
CA ASP A 65 14.09 27.65 3.35
C ASP A 65 13.07 26.86 2.51
N LEU A 66 12.00 26.40 3.16
CA LEU A 66 10.91 25.65 2.53
C LEU A 66 10.28 26.38 1.32
N PRO A 67 9.95 27.70 1.38
CA PRO A 67 9.50 28.44 0.21
C PRO A 67 10.42 28.35 -1.02
N SER A 68 11.75 28.34 -0.82
CA SER A 68 12.70 28.28 -1.94
C SER A 68 12.59 26.99 -2.77
N LEU A 69 12.19 25.88 -2.14
CA LEU A 69 11.95 24.61 -2.81
C LEU A 69 10.86 24.75 -3.89
N PHE A 70 9.84 25.56 -3.61
CA PHE A 70 8.71 25.77 -4.50
C PHE A 70 8.95 26.88 -5.52
N VAL A 71 10.11 27.52 -5.57
CA VAL A 71 10.47 28.38 -6.71
C VAL A 71 10.56 27.57 -8.01
N PHE A 72 10.89 26.29 -7.90
CA PHE A 72 11.08 25.38 -9.02
C PHE A 72 9.75 24.77 -9.48
N PRO A 73 9.30 25.01 -10.72
CA PRO A 73 7.99 24.54 -11.21
C PRO A 73 7.89 23.01 -11.21
N GLU A 74 9.01 22.30 -11.31
CA GLU A 74 9.08 20.84 -11.31
C GLU A 74 8.57 20.22 -10.01
N ILE A 75 8.62 20.96 -8.90
CA ILE A 75 8.20 20.49 -7.57
C ILE A 75 6.75 20.89 -7.25
N ARG A 76 6.19 21.88 -7.97
CA ARG A 76 4.82 22.39 -7.75
C ARG A 76 3.71 21.43 -8.16
N LYS A 77 4.05 20.31 -8.81
CA LYS A 77 3.09 19.28 -9.21
C LYS A 77 3.65 17.91 -8.91
N CYS A 78 2.90 17.12 -8.14
CA CYS A 78 3.30 15.78 -7.78
C CYS A 78 2.15 14.77 -7.89
N GLU A 79 2.52 13.52 -8.16
CA GLU A 79 1.58 12.41 -8.17
C GLU A 79 1.21 12.05 -6.73
N ARG A 80 2.24 12.00 -5.89
CA ARG A 80 2.15 11.63 -4.48
C ARG A 80 2.96 12.64 -3.66
N LEU A 81 2.38 13.12 -2.57
CA LEU A 81 3.08 13.89 -1.55
C LEU A 81 3.07 13.11 -0.24
N GLU A 82 4.25 12.82 0.29
CA GLU A 82 4.44 12.30 1.64
C GLU A 82 5.17 13.33 2.49
N ILE A 83 4.60 13.66 3.63
CA ILE A 83 5.18 14.58 4.60
C ILE A 83 5.67 13.76 5.80
N GLU A 84 6.99 13.77 5.98
CA GLU A 84 7.72 12.96 6.94
C GLU A 84 8.39 13.76 8.05
N GLY A 85 8.69 13.08 9.16
CA GLY A 85 9.39 13.59 10.33
C GLY A 85 8.61 13.36 11.63
N GLY A 86 9.20 13.75 12.76
CA GLY A 86 8.67 13.43 14.10
C GLY A 86 7.83 14.53 14.76
N GLU A 87 8.20 15.79 14.58
CA GLU A 87 7.64 16.91 15.35
C GLU A 87 6.33 17.42 14.71
N ALA A 88 5.53 18.22 15.42
CA ALA A 88 4.35 18.83 14.81
C ALA A 88 4.73 19.80 13.68
N MET A 89 3.92 19.86 12.61
CA MET A 89 4.09 20.90 11.59
C MET A 89 3.35 22.18 11.97
N GLY A 90 4.00 23.33 11.84
CA GLY A 90 3.34 24.63 12.01
C GLY A 90 2.46 25.00 10.82
N GLU A 91 1.44 25.83 11.07
CA GLU A 91 0.48 26.30 10.08
C GLU A 91 1.13 26.99 8.87
N LEU A 92 2.17 27.81 9.09
CA LEU A 92 2.88 28.51 8.02
C LEU A 92 3.50 27.54 7.00
N ASN A 93 4.08 26.43 7.48
CA ASN A 93 4.67 25.41 6.61
C ASN A 93 3.58 24.66 5.84
N MET A 94 2.47 24.33 6.50
CA MET A 94 1.30 23.73 5.85
C MET A 94 0.80 24.63 4.72
N LYS A 95 0.59 25.92 5.01
CA LYS A 95 0.16 26.91 4.03
C LYS A 95 1.14 27.02 2.86
N THR A 96 2.43 27.12 3.16
CA THR A 96 3.49 27.19 2.13
C THR A 96 3.45 25.98 1.20
N ILE A 97 3.26 24.77 1.72
CA ILE A 97 3.22 23.54 0.91
C ILE A 97 1.93 23.48 0.08
N PHE A 98 0.76 23.62 0.72
CA PHE A 98 -0.53 23.38 0.06
C PHE A 98 -0.98 24.52 -0.86
N ASP A 99 -0.42 25.73 -0.72
CA ASP A 99 -0.64 26.82 -1.68
C ASP A 99 0.21 26.65 -2.95
N GLN A 100 1.35 25.96 -2.87
CA GLN A 100 2.33 25.89 -3.95
C GLN A 100 2.32 24.57 -4.71
N VAL A 101 1.87 23.48 -4.07
CA VAL A 101 1.89 22.13 -4.64
C VAL A 101 0.49 21.68 -5.01
N LYS A 102 0.31 21.20 -6.25
CA LYS A 102 -0.88 20.46 -6.66
C LYS A 102 -0.61 18.95 -6.62
N ILE A 103 -1.38 18.25 -5.81
CA ILE A 103 -1.29 16.80 -5.63
C ILE A 103 -2.31 16.11 -6.53
N GLN A 104 -1.90 15.05 -7.24
CA GLN A 104 -2.78 14.40 -8.21
C GLN A 104 -3.44 13.10 -7.72
N LYS A 105 -2.75 12.28 -6.91
CA LYS A 105 -3.26 10.95 -6.54
C LYS A 105 -3.22 10.65 -5.05
N LYS A 106 -2.10 10.94 -4.36
CA LYS A 106 -1.93 10.52 -2.96
C LYS A 106 -1.38 11.64 -2.08
N LEU A 107 -2.00 11.81 -0.92
CA LEU A 107 -1.49 12.63 0.17
C LEU A 107 -1.27 11.77 1.42
N THR A 108 -0.05 11.78 1.96
CA THR A 108 0.29 11.14 3.23
C THR A 108 0.91 12.18 4.15
N ILE A 109 0.32 12.38 5.33
CA ILE A 109 0.89 13.22 6.39
C ILE A 109 1.06 12.38 7.65
N ARG A 110 2.30 12.00 7.95
CA ARG A 110 2.64 11.20 9.15
C ARG A 110 2.90 12.04 10.38
N ARG A 111 2.98 13.36 10.24
CA ARG A 111 3.25 14.30 11.32
C ARG A 111 1.95 14.79 11.95
N PRO A 112 1.95 15.11 13.25
CA PRO A 112 0.88 15.90 13.84
C PRO A 112 0.75 17.24 13.11
N THR A 113 -0.49 17.64 12.81
CA THR A 113 -0.82 18.94 12.20
C THR A 113 -1.71 19.76 13.13
N PRO A 114 -1.80 21.09 12.94
CA PRO A 114 -2.70 21.92 13.73
C PRO A 114 -4.15 21.44 13.60
N SER A 115 -4.88 21.43 14.70
CA SER A 115 -6.22 20.82 14.81
C SER A 115 -7.33 21.58 14.09
N ASP A 116 -7.05 22.77 13.56
CA ASP A 116 -7.95 23.69 12.89
C ASP A 116 -7.55 23.98 11.43
N TYR A 117 -6.38 23.49 10.99
CA TYR A 117 -5.93 23.70 9.62
C TYR A 117 -6.61 22.74 8.64
N VAL A 118 -7.51 23.29 7.82
CA VAL A 118 -8.25 22.51 6.81
C VAL A 118 -7.43 22.30 5.55
N ILE A 119 -7.16 21.04 5.20
CA ILE A 119 -6.39 20.67 4.02
C ILE A 119 -7.34 20.40 2.85
N GLN A 120 -7.65 21.41 2.04
CA GLN A 120 -8.65 21.27 0.96
C GLN A 120 -8.29 20.20 -0.08
N GLN A 121 -7.00 20.06 -0.42
CA GLN A 121 -6.56 19.03 -1.37
C GLN A 121 -6.75 17.59 -0.86
N ALA A 122 -6.97 17.37 0.45
CA ALA A 122 -7.24 16.05 1.00
C ALA A 122 -8.51 15.41 0.40
N PHE A 123 -9.44 16.22 -0.12
CA PHE A 123 -10.69 15.77 -0.74
C PHE A 123 -10.60 15.57 -2.26
N GLU A 124 -9.44 15.87 -2.84
CA GLU A 124 -9.23 15.83 -4.29
C GLU A 124 -8.31 14.66 -4.70
N VAL A 125 -7.72 13.98 -3.72
CA VAL A 125 -6.83 12.84 -3.91
C VAL A 125 -7.59 11.51 -3.85
N GLU A 126 -7.08 10.51 -4.56
CA GLU A 126 -7.62 9.16 -4.56
C GLU A 126 -7.22 8.39 -3.29
N GLU A 127 -6.05 8.69 -2.73
CA GLU A 127 -5.53 8.06 -1.52
C GLU A 127 -5.12 9.11 -0.48
N LEU A 128 -5.68 9.01 0.71
CA LEU A 128 -5.45 9.92 1.81
C LEU A 128 -4.95 9.17 3.06
N PHE A 129 -3.87 9.66 3.65
CA PHE A 129 -3.44 9.26 4.98
C PHE A 129 -3.18 10.51 5.81
N LEU A 130 -3.90 10.68 6.90
CA LEU A 130 -3.74 11.79 7.83
C LEU A 130 -3.51 11.26 9.23
N ARG A 131 -2.37 11.62 9.83
CA ARG A 131 -2.15 11.35 11.25
C ARG A 131 -3.10 12.15 12.13
N THR A 132 -3.35 13.41 11.82
CA THR A 132 -4.26 14.27 12.59
C THR A 132 -5.40 14.72 11.70
N SER A 133 -6.62 14.35 12.09
CA SER A 133 -7.84 14.61 11.33
C SER A 133 -8.92 15.29 12.19
N THR A 134 -8.53 15.89 13.32
CA THR A 134 -9.45 16.53 14.29
C THR A 134 -10.18 17.74 13.75
N TRP A 135 -9.68 18.34 12.66
CA TRP A 135 -10.33 19.44 11.92
C TRP A 135 -11.46 18.96 11.01
N MET A 136 -11.56 17.65 10.74
CA MET A 136 -12.58 17.11 9.85
C MET A 136 -13.95 17.12 10.52
N THR A 137 -14.96 17.57 9.77
CA THR A 137 -16.37 17.57 10.17
C THR A 137 -17.10 16.43 9.46
N ARG A 138 -18.37 16.19 9.82
CA ARG A 138 -19.22 15.25 9.09
C ARG A 138 -19.32 15.56 7.59
N ASP A 139 -19.43 16.84 7.23
CA ASP A 139 -19.44 17.25 5.82
C ASP A 139 -18.12 16.92 5.11
N HIS A 140 -16.99 17.06 5.81
CA HIS A 140 -15.69 16.61 5.30
C HIS A 140 -15.66 15.09 5.12
N LEU A 141 -16.22 14.31 6.04
CA LEU A 141 -16.34 12.85 5.93
C LEU A 141 -17.15 12.46 4.68
N PHE A 142 -18.25 13.15 4.40
CA PHE A 142 -19.04 12.92 3.18
C PHE A 142 -18.27 13.18 1.89
N ARG A 143 -17.38 14.17 1.87
CA ARG A 143 -16.54 14.44 0.69
C ARG A 143 -15.58 13.28 0.39
N LEU A 144 -15.26 12.44 1.37
CA LEU A 144 -14.43 11.25 1.19
C LEU A 144 -15.12 10.13 0.41
N LEU A 145 -16.42 10.22 0.09
CA LEU A 145 -17.05 9.31 -0.87
C LEU A 145 -16.38 9.34 -2.26
N ASN A 146 -15.71 10.44 -2.60
CA ASN A 146 -14.92 10.58 -3.83
C ASN A 146 -13.47 10.09 -3.68
N CYS A 147 -13.04 9.77 -2.45
CA CYS A 147 -11.71 9.24 -2.15
C CYS A 147 -11.76 7.72 -2.15
N ARG A 148 -10.81 7.06 -2.81
CA ARG A 148 -10.79 5.60 -2.94
C ARG A 148 -10.33 4.94 -1.64
N ILE A 149 -9.27 5.48 -1.04
CA ILE A 149 -8.68 4.98 0.21
C ILE A 149 -8.44 6.13 1.16
N SER A 150 -8.95 6.05 2.40
CA SER A 150 -8.66 7.04 3.44
C SER A 150 -8.27 6.40 4.77
N HIS A 151 -7.16 6.84 5.36
CA HIS A 151 -6.69 6.44 6.68
C HIS A 151 -6.65 7.69 7.56
N LEU A 152 -7.53 7.77 8.55
CA LEU A 152 -7.72 8.94 9.39
C LEU A 152 -7.43 8.57 10.83
N ASN A 153 -6.38 9.18 11.38
CA ASN A 153 -6.02 9.07 12.78
C ASN A 153 -6.38 10.37 13.51
N TYR A 154 -6.46 10.30 14.84
CA TYR A 154 -6.91 11.37 15.72
C TYR A 154 -8.12 12.13 15.14
N THR A 155 -9.26 11.45 15.06
CA THR A 155 -10.52 12.04 14.60
C THR A 155 -11.37 12.51 15.77
N ARG A 156 -12.47 13.22 15.47
CA ARG A 156 -13.55 13.52 16.43
C ARG A 156 -14.86 12.88 15.99
N PHE A 157 -14.80 11.85 15.17
CA PHE A 157 -16.00 11.21 14.63
C PHE A 157 -16.64 10.31 15.67
N GLU A 158 -17.95 10.39 15.75
CA GLU A 158 -18.79 9.57 16.62
C GLU A 158 -19.58 8.55 15.78
N SER A 159 -20.27 7.61 16.45
CA SER A 159 -21.06 6.58 15.77
C SER A 159 -22.10 7.18 14.83
N GLU A 160 -22.73 8.30 15.23
CA GLU A 160 -23.69 9.04 14.43
C GLU A 160 -23.08 9.57 13.13
N ASP A 161 -21.81 9.99 13.12
CA ASP A 161 -21.15 10.47 11.90
C ASP A 161 -20.91 9.34 10.90
N ILE A 162 -20.50 8.16 11.41
CA ILE A 162 -20.29 6.96 10.58
C ILE A 162 -21.63 6.42 10.07
N GLU A 163 -22.68 6.47 10.88
CA GLU A 163 -24.04 6.12 10.46
C GLU A 163 -24.52 7.01 9.31
N GLU A 164 -24.40 8.32 9.45
CA GLU A 164 -24.79 9.25 8.38
C GLU A 164 -23.91 9.08 7.14
N PHE A 165 -22.61 8.78 7.31
CA PHE A 165 -21.74 8.45 6.19
C PHE A 165 -22.20 7.18 5.46
N ALA A 166 -22.55 6.13 6.20
CA ALA A 166 -23.06 4.88 5.65
C ALA A 166 -24.37 5.08 4.88
N LYS A 167 -25.32 5.88 5.42
CA LYS A 167 -26.55 6.27 4.70
C LYS A 167 -26.22 6.96 3.39
N LYS A 168 -25.32 7.95 3.44
CA LYS A 168 -24.93 8.69 2.23
C LYS A 168 -24.20 7.82 1.19
N TRP A 169 -23.41 6.84 1.63
CA TRP A 169 -22.80 5.85 0.74
C TRP A 169 -23.85 4.95 0.08
N MET A 170 -24.86 4.50 0.83
CA MET A 170 -25.99 3.74 0.29
C MET A 170 -26.80 4.54 -0.74
N ASP A 171 -26.90 5.86 -0.58
CA ASP A 171 -27.58 6.73 -1.54
C ASP A 171 -26.72 7.13 -2.75
N SER A 172 -25.40 6.90 -2.70
CA SER A 172 -24.44 7.42 -3.68
C SER A 172 -23.83 6.33 -4.56
N ARG A 173 -24.46 6.04 -5.71
CA ARG A 173 -23.96 5.07 -6.70
C ARG A 173 -22.61 5.44 -7.33
N ASP A 174 -22.29 6.73 -7.40
CA ASP A 174 -21.02 7.23 -7.95
C ASP A 174 -19.87 7.25 -6.93
N SER A 175 -20.09 6.67 -5.74
CA SER A 175 -19.05 6.59 -4.70
C SER A 175 -17.84 5.81 -5.22
N ARG A 176 -16.65 6.36 -4.98
CA ARG A 176 -15.36 5.76 -5.34
C ARG A 176 -14.69 5.04 -4.18
N ILE A 177 -15.25 5.15 -2.97
CA ILE A 177 -14.65 4.57 -1.78
C ILE A 177 -14.55 3.04 -1.91
N GLU A 178 -13.36 2.53 -1.63
CA GLU A 178 -13.08 1.11 -1.50
C GLU A 178 -12.77 0.76 -0.05
N ARG A 179 -12.05 1.67 0.64
CA ARG A 179 -11.55 1.41 1.99
C ARG A 179 -11.38 2.69 2.78
N MET A 180 -11.98 2.73 3.97
CA MET A 180 -11.68 3.74 4.97
C MET A 180 -11.31 3.10 6.30
N ARG A 181 -10.26 3.62 6.93
CA ARG A 181 -9.83 3.28 8.27
C ARG A 181 -9.85 4.52 9.13
N ILE A 182 -10.53 4.44 10.27
CA ILE A 182 -10.61 5.51 11.26
C ILE A 182 -10.06 4.98 12.57
N GLU A 183 -9.13 5.69 13.19
CA GLU A 183 -8.76 5.44 14.59
C GLU A 183 -9.98 5.71 15.47
N TRP A 184 -10.45 4.67 16.14
CA TRP A 184 -11.66 4.68 16.94
C TRP A 184 -11.32 4.91 18.40
N ASN A 185 -11.52 6.16 18.85
CA ASN A 185 -11.18 6.61 20.20
C ASN A 185 -12.44 6.89 21.03
N SER A 186 -13.57 6.24 20.73
CA SER A 186 -14.80 6.36 21.52
C SER A 186 -14.79 5.36 22.67
N ASP A 187 -15.17 5.82 23.85
CA ASP A 187 -15.44 4.97 25.02
C ASP A 187 -16.76 4.18 24.85
N GLU A 188 -17.58 4.54 23.87
CA GLU A 188 -18.83 3.84 23.55
C GLU A 188 -18.63 2.73 22.51
N GLU A 189 -19.36 1.63 22.70
CA GLU A 189 -19.43 0.56 21.71
C GLU A 189 -20.08 1.07 20.42
N PHE A 190 -19.42 0.82 19.29
CA PHE A 190 -19.95 1.24 17.99
C PHE A 190 -21.22 0.46 17.65
N GLN A 191 -22.31 1.18 17.36
CA GLN A 191 -23.57 0.61 16.94
C GLN A 191 -24.28 1.48 15.91
N PHE A 192 -24.90 0.86 14.92
CA PHE A 192 -25.89 1.52 14.07
C PHE A 192 -27.26 1.48 14.77
N LYS A 193 -27.89 2.64 14.92
CA LYS A 193 -29.21 2.82 15.53
C LYS A 193 -30.31 2.94 14.47
N GLY A 194 -30.00 3.58 13.34
CA GLY A 194 -30.97 3.96 12.31
C GLY A 194 -30.87 3.20 10.99
N ILE A 195 -30.02 2.19 10.88
CA ILE A 195 -29.81 1.42 9.64
C ILE A 195 -29.98 -0.08 9.92
N THR A 196 -30.66 -0.77 9.02
CA THR A 196 -30.70 -2.24 9.04
C THR A 196 -29.37 -2.80 8.53
N VAL A 197 -28.69 -3.54 9.39
CA VAL A 197 -27.44 -4.25 9.06
C VAL A 197 -27.63 -5.75 9.14
N LYS A 198 -26.76 -6.50 8.46
CA LYS A 198 -26.73 -7.97 8.50
C LYS A 198 -25.43 -8.44 9.15
N GLU A 199 -25.50 -9.50 9.94
CA GLU A 199 -24.29 -10.18 10.40
C GLU A 199 -23.58 -10.88 9.23
N TRP A 200 -22.29 -11.17 9.41
CA TRP A 200 -21.50 -11.87 8.40
C TRP A 200 -22.10 -13.26 8.07
N ASP A 201 -22.28 -13.52 6.76
CA ASP A 201 -22.65 -14.83 6.23
C ASP A 201 -21.61 -15.30 5.21
N SER A 202 -20.99 -16.45 5.48
CA SER A 202 -19.97 -17.07 4.62
C SER A 202 -20.48 -17.49 3.23
N ARG A 203 -21.80 -17.52 3.03
CA ARG A 203 -22.46 -17.76 1.73
C ARG A 203 -22.59 -16.50 0.89
N ILE A 204 -22.47 -15.31 1.50
CA ILE A 204 -22.61 -14.02 0.85
C ILE A 204 -21.25 -13.43 0.51
N ARG A 205 -20.27 -13.54 1.41
CA ARG A 205 -18.88 -13.10 1.22
C ARG A 205 -17.90 -13.84 2.12
N GLU A 206 -16.60 -13.75 1.81
CA GLU A 206 -15.52 -14.23 2.67
C GLU A 206 -15.41 -13.46 3.98
N SER A 207 -14.77 -14.10 4.97
CA SER A 207 -14.51 -13.49 6.28
C SER A 207 -13.40 -12.46 6.25
N GLU A 208 -12.50 -12.50 5.27
CA GLU A 208 -11.31 -11.64 5.23
C GLU A 208 -11.37 -10.70 4.05
N TYR A 209 -11.23 -9.40 4.32
CA TYR A 209 -11.05 -8.40 3.28
C TYR A 209 -9.56 -8.30 2.95
N ILE A 210 -9.20 -8.57 1.69
CA ILE A 210 -7.81 -8.64 1.23
C ILE A 210 -7.45 -7.37 0.45
N TYR A 211 -6.30 -6.77 0.78
CA TYR A 211 -5.78 -5.63 0.04
C TYR A 211 -4.26 -5.59 0.04
N GLU A 212 -3.67 -4.88 -0.92
CA GLU A 212 -2.24 -4.63 -0.96
C GLU A 212 -1.88 -3.26 -0.38
N GLU A 213 -0.83 -3.22 0.43
CA GLU A 213 -0.23 -1.99 0.93
C GLU A 213 1.29 -2.13 0.99
N LYS A 214 2.01 -1.23 0.32
CA LYS A 214 3.49 -1.24 0.24
C LYS A 214 4.05 -2.62 -0.17
N ASN A 215 3.46 -3.23 -1.22
CA ASN A 215 3.80 -4.57 -1.72
C ASN A 215 3.64 -5.70 -0.68
N THR A 216 2.82 -5.48 0.34
CA THR A 216 2.46 -6.49 1.34
C THR A 216 0.97 -6.72 1.28
N VAL A 217 0.56 -7.99 1.20
CA VAL A 217 -0.85 -8.37 1.31
C VAL A 217 -1.29 -8.24 2.77
N ARG A 218 -2.39 -7.53 2.99
CA ARG A 218 -3.04 -7.32 4.28
C ARG A 218 -4.41 -7.97 4.23
N ARG A 219 -4.84 -8.47 5.39
CA ARG A 219 -6.13 -9.13 5.59
C ARG A 219 -6.78 -8.50 6.81
N VAL A 220 -8.04 -8.08 6.68
CA VAL A 220 -8.86 -7.58 7.78
C VAL A 220 -9.94 -8.62 8.07
N ASN A 221 -9.96 -9.13 9.30
CA ASN A 221 -10.96 -10.10 9.71
C ASN A 221 -12.31 -9.40 9.93
N CYS A 222 -13.23 -9.64 8.99
CA CYS A 222 -14.57 -9.06 8.91
C CYS A 222 -15.66 -10.01 9.44
N SER A 223 -15.30 -11.11 10.11
CA SER A 223 -16.26 -12.10 10.62
C SER A 223 -17.12 -11.59 11.78
N ARG A 224 -16.63 -10.56 12.50
CA ARG A 224 -17.38 -9.83 13.55
C ARG A 224 -17.93 -8.48 13.07
N GLY A 225 -17.79 -8.20 11.77
CA GLY A 225 -18.33 -6.99 11.16
C GLY A 225 -19.81 -7.09 10.86
N VAL A 226 -20.41 -5.96 10.54
CA VAL A 226 -21.79 -5.85 10.07
C VAL A 226 -21.82 -5.37 8.62
N ASP A 227 -22.74 -5.93 7.85
CA ASP A 227 -22.86 -5.71 6.43
C ASP A 227 -24.01 -4.75 6.10
N LEU A 228 -23.71 -3.84 5.17
CA LEU A 228 -24.60 -2.88 4.55
C LEU A 228 -24.68 -3.24 3.07
N GLU A 229 -25.90 -3.45 2.56
CA GLU A 229 -26.11 -3.76 1.15
C GLU A 229 -26.89 -2.62 0.50
N ARG A 230 -26.26 -2.00 -0.50
CA ARG A 230 -26.87 -0.95 -1.31
C ARG A 230 -27.86 -1.55 -2.32
N ASP A 231 -28.76 -0.71 -2.83
CA ASP A 231 -29.82 -1.11 -3.76
C ASP A 231 -29.30 -1.72 -5.09
N ASP A 232 -28.08 -1.36 -5.50
CA ASP A 232 -27.38 -1.91 -6.67
C ASP A 232 -26.67 -3.25 -6.39
N GLY A 233 -26.76 -3.76 -5.16
CA GLY A 233 -26.10 -4.98 -4.72
C GLY A 233 -24.63 -4.79 -4.34
N GLN A 234 -24.10 -3.57 -4.31
CA GLN A 234 -22.77 -3.35 -3.73
C GLN A 234 -22.82 -3.54 -2.21
N LEU A 235 -21.85 -4.27 -1.68
CA LEU A 235 -21.79 -4.65 -0.27
C LEU A 235 -20.66 -3.87 0.41
N ALA A 236 -20.93 -3.29 1.57
CA ALA A 236 -19.92 -2.76 2.46
C ALA A 236 -19.98 -3.46 3.82
N THR A 237 -18.83 -3.56 4.48
CA THR A 237 -18.73 -4.04 5.85
C THR A 237 -18.17 -2.95 6.74
N VAL A 238 -18.76 -2.80 7.93
CA VAL A 238 -18.17 -2.04 9.02
C VAL A 238 -17.72 -2.98 10.12
N VAL A 239 -16.46 -2.88 10.52
CA VAL A 239 -15.86 -3.74 11.54
C VAL A 239 -14.87 -2.96 12.40
N LEU A 240 -14.88 -3.24 13.71
CA LEU A 240 -13.84 -2.79 14.62
C LEU A 240 -12.72 -3.82 14.67
N GLU A 241 -11.49 -3.37 14.46
CA GLU A 241 -10.28 -4.15 14.58
C GLU A 241 -9.47 -3.64 15.77
N GLU A 242 -9.30 -4.50 16.78
CA GLU A 242 -8.42 -4.23 17.91
C GLU A 242 -6.99 -4.68 17.56
N THR A 243 -6.05 -3.76 17.72
CA THR A 243 -4.63 -4.02 17.50
C THR A 243 -3.80 -3.56 18.70
N ARG A 244 -2.49 -3.82 18.68
CA ARG A 244 -1.56 -3.27 19.68
C ARG A 244 -1.50 -1.74 19.66
N ASP A 245 -1.81 -1.14 18.52
CA ASP A 245 -1.67 0.30 18.28
C ASP A 245 -2.98 1.07 18.56
N GLY A 246 -4.05 0.38 18.97
CA GLY A 246 -5.37 0.96 19.23
C GLY A 246 -6.50 0.20 18.53
N ILE A 247 -7.70 0.78 18.59
CA ILE A 247 -8.91 0.27 17.94
C ILE A 247 -9.11 1.05 16.64
N PHE A 248 -9.41 0.34 15.56
CA PHE A 248 -9.68 0.93 14.26
C PHE A 248 -11.04 0.52 13.75
N LEU A 249 -11.85 1.49 13.33
CA LEU A 249 -13.06 1.25 12.57
C LEU A 249 -12.71 1.19 11.09
N TRP A 250 -13.12 0.10 10.45
CA TRP A 250 -13.00 -0.09 9.02
C TRP A 250 -14.36 0.05 8.34
N PHE A 251 -14.39 0.76 7.22
CA PHE A 251 -15.49 0.75 6.25
C PHE A 251 -14.94 0.19 4.94
N LEU A 252 -15.38 -1.00 4.55
CA LEU A 252 -14.77 -1.82 3.50
C LEU A 252 -15.80 -2.13 2.42
N VAL A 253 -15.56 -1.72 1.18
CA VAL A 253 -16.48 -1.97 0.05
C VAL A 253 -16.00 -3.17 -0.76
N TRP A 254 -16.83 -4.21 -0.85
CA TRP A 254 -16.52 -5.46 -1.52
C TRP A 254 -16.81 -5.38 -3.02
N ASN A 255 -15.76 -5.14 -3.80
CA ASN A 255 -15.82 -5.27 -5.26
C ASN A 255 -15.76 -6.75 -5.72
N GLU A 256 -15.17 -7.61 -4.91
CA GLU A 256 -15.15 -9.06 -5.07
C GLU A 256 -15.51 -9.68 -3.72
N ARG A 257 -16.61 -10.45 -3.67
CA ARG A 257 -17.13 -11.00 -2.40
C ARG A 257 -16.38 -12.27 -1.98
N PHE A 258 -15.73 -12.97 -2.92
CA PHE A 258 -14.96 -14.19 -2.66
C PHE A 258 -13.56 -14.16 -3.28
N PRO A 259 -12.70 -13.23 -2.86
CA PRO A 259 -11.38 -13.02 -3.47
C PRO A 259 -10.49 -14.27 -3.38
N GLU A 260 -10.49 -14.98 -2.25
CA GLU A 260 -9.64 -16.16 -2.06
C GLU A 260 -10.15 -17.36 -2.86
N LYS A 261 -11.46 -17.64 -2.89
CA LYS A 261 -12.02 -18.68 -3.75
C LYS A 261 -11.68 -18.42 -5.22
N LYS A 262 -11.88 -17.19 -5.68
CA LYS A 262 -11.54 -16.79 -7.05
C LYS A 262 -10.04 -16.93 -7.35
N ARG A 263 -9.18 -16.57 -6.40
CA ARG A 263 -7.72 -16.75 -6.52
C ARG A 263 -7.35 -18.22 -6.65
N LEU A 264 -7.91 -19.08 -5.81
CA LEU A 264 -7.69 -20.53 -5.84
C LEU A 264 -8.18 -21.17 -7.14
N GLU A 265 -9.31 -20.72 -7.68
CA GLU A 265 -9.83 -21.17 -8.99
C GLU A 265 -8.91 -20.77 -10.15
N GLN A 266 -8.21 -19.64 -10.05
CA GLN A 266 -7.28 -19.16 -11.08
C GLN A 266 -5.86 -19.74 -10.93
N LEU A 267 -5.51 -20.26 -9.76
CA LEU A 267 -4.15 -20.71 -9.45
C LEU A 267 -3.61 -21.79 -10.40
N PRO A 268 -4.40 -22.81 -10.85
CA PRO A 268 -3.94 -23.77 -11.85
C PRO A 268 -3.51 -23.12 -13.17
N ILE A 269 -4.25 -22.11 -13.62
CA ILE A 269 -3.96 -21.37 -14.86
C ILE A 269 -2.67 -20.56 -14.70
N GLN A 270 -2.50 -19.90 -13.54
CA GLN A 270 -1.30 -19.13 -13.21
C GLN A 270 -0.06 -20.02 -13.06
N LEU A 271 -0.22 -21.25 -12.57
CA LEU A 271 0.89 -22.18 -12.35
C LEU A 271 1.29 -22.97 -13.61
N ALA A 272 0.39 -23.14 -14.58
CA ALA A 272 0.63 -23.91 -15.80
C ALA A 272 1.91 -23.50 -16.59
N PRO A 273 2.26 -22.21 -16.74
CA PRO A 273 3.53 -21.80 -17.36
C PRO A 273 4.77 -22.33 -16.63
N PHE A 274 4.75 -22.37 -15.29
CA PHE A 274 5.88 -22.86 -14.49
C PHE A 274 6.06 -24.36 -14.64
N TYR A 275 4.96 -25.14 -14.60
CA TYR A 275 5.03 -26.58 -14.85
C TYR A 275 5.58 -26.91 -16.25
N ARG A 276 5.15 -26.17 -17.30
CA ARG A 276 5.72 -26.32 -18.64
C ARG A 276 7.22 -25.99 -18.70
N ASN A 277 7.68 -25.01 -17.91
CA ASN A 277 9.11 -24.71 -17.80
C ASN A 277 9.87 -25.81 -17.06
N LEU A 278 9.31 -26.36 -15.99
CA LEU A 278 9.90 -27.49 -15.27
C LEU A 278 10.03 -28.73 -16.15
N GLU A 279 9.03 -29.02 -17.00
CA GLU A 279 9.13 -30.11 -17.98
C GLU A 279 10.31 -29.92 -18.95
N LYS A 280 10.54 -28.69 -19.42
CA LYS A 280 11.68 -28.37 -20.29
C LYS A 280 13.01 -28.53 -19.55
N ILE A 281 13.11 -27.97 -18.34
CA ILE A 281 14.32 -28.07 -17.52
C ILE A 281 14.63 -29.54 -17.20
N ASN A 282 13.62 -30.35 -16.87
CA ASN A 282 13.80 -31.77 -16.54
C ASN A 282 14.21 -32.62 -17.76
N LYS A 283 13.84 -32.21 -18.98
CA LYS A 283 14.32 -32.85 -20.22
C LYS A 283 15.78 -32.49 -20.53
N GLU A 284 16.16 -31.24 -20.31
CA GLU A 284 17.51 -30.73 -20.60
C GLU A 284 18.53 -31.16 -19.52
N TRP A 285 18.10 -31.19 -18.26
CA TRP A 285 18.91 -31.49 -17.08
C TRP A 285 18.23 -32.59 -16.24
N PRO A 286 18.47 -33.88 -16.53
CA PRO A 286 17.82 -35.03 -15.88
C PRO A 286 18.44 -35.40 -14.52
N ASP A 287 18.98 -34.43 -13.81
CA ASP A 287 19.69 -34.57 -12.52
C ASP A 287 18.82 -34.20 -11.30
N ALA A 288 17.50 -34.11 -11.49
CA ALA A 288 16.57 -33.80 -10.41
C ALA A 288 16.56 -34.87 -9.31
N SER A 289 16.72 -34.45 -8.06
CA SER A 289 16.52 -35.26 -6.85
C SER A 289 15.05 -35.67 -6.65
N SER A 290 14.80 -36.61 -5.76
CA SER A 290 13.44 -37.07 -5.44
C SER A 290 12.51 -35.93 -4.98
N MET A 291 13.03 -34.97 -4.20
CA MET A 291 12.26 -33.80 -3.78
C MET A 291 11.97 -32.83 -4.91
N GLU A 292 12.93 -32.56 -5.80
CA GLU A 292 12.71 -31.70 -6.96
C GLU A 292 11.67 -32.32 -7.92
N ARG A 293 11.67 -33.64 -8.08
CA ARG A 293 10.63 -34.35 -8.84
C ARG A 293 9.26 -34.22 -8.20
N LEU A 294 9.19 -34.32 -6.87
CA LEU A 294 7.94 -34.13 -6.12
C LEU A 294 7.40 -32.70 -6.30
N LEU A 295 8.26 -31.69 -6.15
CA LEU A 295 7.89 -30.27 -6.36
C LEU A 295 7.51 -29.96 -7.82
N SER A 296 7.95 -30.78 -8.78
CA SER A 296 7.61 -30.61 -10.20
C SER A 296 6.24 -31.19 -10.59
N ARG A 297 5.53 -31.83 -9.66
CA ARG A 297 4.22 -32.44 -9.91
C ARG A 297 3.10 -31.40 -9.92
N SER A 298 2.30 -31.40 -10.98
CA SER A 298 1.15 -30.51 -11.13
C SER A 298 -0.09 -30.95 -10.34
N ASP A 299 -0.10 -32.19 -9.85
CA ASP A 299 -1.18 -32.77 -9.06
C ASP A 299 -0.94 -32.67 -7.54
N LEU A 300 0.19 -32.09 -7.12
CA LEU A 300 0.49 -31.84 -5.72
C LEU A 300 -0.42 -30.72 -5.19
N SER A 301 -1.02 -30.89 -4.01
CA SER A 301 -1.80 -29.80 -3.41
C SER A 301 -0.89 -28.62 -3.06
N TYR A 302 -1.45 -27.41 -3.02
CA TYR A 302 -0.66 -26.21 -2.74
C TYR A 302 -0.03 -26.22 -1.35
N LEU A 303 -0.72 -26.82 -0.36
CA LEU A 303 -0.19 -26.99 0.99
C LEU A 303 1.01 -27.96 0.98
N GLU A 304 0.85 -29.12 0.35
CA GLU A 304 1.94 -30.11 0.23
C GLU A 304 3.15 -29.53 -0.54
N PHE A 305 2.91 -28.74 -1.59
CA PHE A 305 3.98 -28.04 -2.32
C PHE A 305 4.75 -27.12 -1.37
N MET A 306 4.04 -26.30 -0.58
CA MET A 306 4.65 -25.36 0.35
C MET A 306 5.44 -26.04 1.46
N ASP A 307 4.90 -27.12 2.04
CA ASP A 307 5.59 -27.89 3.07
C ASP A 307 6.82 -28.61 2.51
N THR A 308 6.70 -29.21 1.32
CA THR A 308 7.82 -29.85 0.63
C THR A 308 8.92 -28.84 0.30
N LEU A 309 8.55 -27.64 -0.18
CA LEU A 309 9.50 -26.60 -0.51
C LEU A 309 10.24 -26.08 0.74
N LYS A 310 9.55 -25.99 1.88
CA LYS A 310 10.16 -25.64 3.15
C LYS A 310 11.23 -26.65 3.58
N ILE A 311 10.93 -27.95 3.46
CA ILE A 311 11.90 -29.02 3.74
C ILE A 311 13.08 -28.94 2.78
N TYR A 312 12.80 -28.77 1.48
CA TYR A 312 13.82 -28.62 0.44
C TYR A 312 14.78 -27.46 0.74
N ARG A 313 14.25 -26.29 1.11
CA ARG A 313 15.05 -25.11 1.50
C ARG A 313 15.96 -25.36 2.71
N ASN A 314 15.52 -26.18 3.67
CA ASN A 314 16.34 -26.51 4.84
C ASN A 314 17.51 -27.41 4.46
N ILE A 315 17.25 -28.48 3.72
CA ILE A 315 18.29 -29.42 3.24
C ILE A 315 19.30 -28.68 2.35
N GLU A 316 18.81 -27.77 1.51
CA GLU A 316 19.65 -26.92 0.68
C GLU A 316 20.57 -25.97 1.45
N ARG A 317 20.22 -25.60 2.68
CA ARG A 317 21.04 -24.73 3.53
C ARG A 317 22.19 -25.51 4.17
N GLU A 318 21.99 -26.80 4.41
CA GLU A 318 22.96 -27.69 5.03
C GLU A 318 24.00 -28.19 4.02
N ASN A 319 23.62 -28.34 2.74
CA ASN A 319 24.52 -28.79 1.68
C ASN A 319 25.29 -27.63 1.02
N GLN A 320 26.61 -27.59 1.20
CA GLN A 320 27.52 -26.58 0.63
C GLN A 320 28.07 -26.93 -0.76
N GLU A 321 27.56 -27.98 -1.42
CA GLU A 321 28.12 -28.44 -2.70
C GLU A 321 27.81 -27.51 -3.89
N PRO A 322 28.69 -27.46 -4.91
CA PRO A 322 28.43 -26.73 -6.15
C PRO A 322 27.19 -27.27 -6.85
N ARG A 323 26.19 -26.42 -7.05
CA ARG A 323 24.92 -26.83 -7.66
C ARG A 323 25.04 -26.88 -9.18
N SER A 324 24.46 -27.91 -9.77
CA SER A 324 24.27 -27.98 -11.22
C SER A 324 23.37 -26.84 -11.73
N ILE A 325 23.44 -26.59 -13.04
CA ILE A 325 22.58 -25.61 -13.71
C ILE A 325 21.10 -26.01 -13.56
N GLY A 326 20.78 -27.30 -13.73
CA GLY A 326 19.42 -27.83 -13.59
C GLY A 326 18.80 -27.55 -12.21
N VAL A 327 19.57 -27.80 -11.14
CA VAL A 327 19.13 -27.52 -9.76
C VAL A 327 18.84 -26.03 -9.55
N ARG A 328 19.73 -25.15 -10.04
CA ARG A 328 19.52 -23.69 -9.93
C ARG A 328 18.26 -23.24 -10.67
N CYS A 329 18.04 -23.72 -11.88
CA CYS A 329 16.88 -23.37 -12.69
C CYS A 329 15.57 -23.84 -12.05
N ARG A 330 15.51 -25.10 -11.56
CA ARG A 330 14.33 -25.62 -10.85
C ARG A 330 14.00 -24.82 -9.61
N LYS A 331 15.01 -24.53 -8.79
CA LYS A 331 14.85 -23.68 -7.61
C LYS A 331 14.22 -22.34 -7.94
N GLU A 332 14.72 -21.64 -8.95
CA GLU A 332 14.16 -20.35 -9.35
C GLU A 332 12.67 -20.46 -9.73
N ILE A 333 12.29 -21.54 -10.40
CA ILE A 333 10.88 -21.78 -10.72
C ILE A 333 10.06 -22.09 -9.46
N PHE A 334 10.56 -22.93 -8.53
CA PHE A 334 9.85 -23.22 -7.28
C PHE A 334 9.64 -21.98 -6.41
N GLU A 335 10.64 -21.09 -6.36
CA GLU A 335 10.52 -19.81 -5.66
C GLU A 335 9.45 -18.91 -6.29
N LYS A 336 9.38 -18.86 -7.63
CA LYS A 336 8.31 -18.13 -8.34
C LYS A 336 6.93 -18.74 -8.10
N MET A 337 6.81 -20.07 -8.14
CA MET A 337 5.55 -20.77 -7.82
C MET A 337 5.12 -20.51 -6.38
N SER A 338 6.05 -20.56 -5.43
CA SER A 338 5.79 -20.26 -4.02
C SER A 338 5.30 -18.82 -3.82
N ALA A 339 5.86 -17.86 -4.55
CA ALA A 339 5.39 -16.48 -4.52
C ALA A 339 3.95 -16.35 -5.02
N VAL A 340 3.59 -17.07 -6.09
CA VAL A 340 2.21 -17.09 -6.63
C VAL A 340 1.23 -17.76 -5.66
N ILE A 341 1.63 -18.85 -5.02
CA ILE A 341 0.78 -19.59 -4.08
C ILE A 341 0.49 -18.78 -2.80
N ASN A 342 1.49 -18.05 -2.27
CA ASN A 342 1.40 -17.32 -1.00
C ASN A 342 0.85 -15.89 -1.09
N LEU A 343 0.35 -15.46 -2.25
CA LEU A 343 -0.34 -14.16 -2.39
C LEU A 343 -1.54 -14.08 -1.43
#